data_AF-X1DVU2-F1
#
_entry.id   AF-X1DVU2-F1
#
_cell.length_a   1.000
_cell.length_b   1.000
_cell.length_c   1.000
_cell.angle_alpha   90.00
_cell.angle_beta   90.00
_cell.angle_gamma   90.00
#
_symmetry.space_group_name_H-M   'P 1'
#
loop_
_entity.id
_entity.type
_entity.pdbx_description
1 polymer ?
#
loop_
_entity_poly.entity_id
_entity_poly.type
_entity_poly.pdbx_seq_one_letter_code
_entity_poly.pdbx_strand_id
1 'polypeptide(L)'
;NKIKKIKIKILNLKKIITFMLDEEIIKSPIKKPRLIFLDNIRIFFAILVIFTHIRVSYGGEGSWYYISILNESNPTDTFTIILFYMIAAFGGIFQASLMGLFFLMGAYFTPKSYDKKGVSSFWKERILRLGIPILLYIMVFNPIIYYLLAAGGIEPYSSSPNLQGSFIEYYLSKFQSLENFVGFLTNFSITWFLVVLLIFSV
;
A
#
# COMPACT_ATOMS: atom_id res chain seq x y z
N ASN A 1 72.45 19.62 3.49
CA ASN A 1 71.36 20.51 2.99
C ASN A 1 70.19 19.79 2.31
N LYS A 2 70.42 18.80 1.43
CA LYS A 2 69.36 18.10 0.66
C LYS A 2 68.42 17.22 1.50
N ILE A 3 68.97 16.48 2.49
CA ILE A 3 68.21 15.59 3.38
C ILE A 3 67.21 16.37 4.27
N LYS A 4 67.59 17.56 4.74
CA LYS A 4 66.73 18.41 5.58
C LYS A 4 65.51 18.93 4.80
N LYS A 5 65.70 19.32 3.53
CA LYS A 5 64.60 19.69 2.60
C LYS A 5 63.64 18.53 2.33
N ILE A 6 64.16 17.32 2.14
CA ILE A 6 63.33 16.11 1.94
C ILE A 6 62.48 15.83 3.18
N LYS A 7 63.08 15.91 4.38
CA LYS A 7 62.36 15.68 5.65
C LYS A 7 61.23 16.69 5.87
N ILE A 8 61.46 17.96 5.53
CA ILE A 8 60.42 19.02 5.58
C ILE A 8 59.31 18.75 4.58
N LYS A 9 59.64 18.32 3.35
CA LYS A 9 58.64 17.99 2.32
C LYS A 9 57.76 16.81 2.76
N ILE A 10 58.35 15.78 3.37
CA ILE A 10 57.61 14.64 3.93
C ILE A 10 56.70 15.07 5.08
N LEU A 11 57.17 15.96 5.96
CA LEU A 11 56.38 16.46 7.09
C LEU A 11 55.16 17.28 6.61
N ASN A 12 55.36 18.12 5.59
CA ASN A 12 54.27 18.89 5.00
C ASN A 12 53.27 17.99 4.25
N LEU A 13 53.76 16.97 3.54
CA LEU A 13 52.90 16.00 2.87
C LEU A 13 52.06 15.21 3.88
N LYS A 14 52.65 14.78 5.00
CA LYS A 14 51.90 14.14 6.10
C LYS A 14 50.82 15.06 6.66
N LYS A 15 51.12 16.33 6.92
CA LYS A 15 50.11 17.30 7.40
C LYS A 15 48.95 17.47 6.42
N ILE A 16 49.24 17.54 5.12
CA ILE A 16 48.20 17.68 4.08
C ILE A 16 47.33 16.43 4.00
N ILE A 17 47.93 15.24 4.05
CA ILE A 17 47.19 13.98 4.03
C ILE A 17 46.30 13.85 5.27
N THR A 18 46.81 14.18 6.47
CA THR A 18 46.00 14.16 7.69
C THR A 18 44.83 15.14 7.61
N PHE A 19 45.07 16.37 7.13
CA PHE A 19 44.01 17.36 6.93
C PHE A 19 42.94 16.91 5.92
N MET A 20 43.35 16.26 4.82
CA MET A 20 42.42 15.71 3.82
C MET A 20 41.60 14.55 4.38
N LEU A 21 42.22 13.66 5.16
CA LEU A 21 41.51 12.57 5.83
C LEU A 21 40.50 13.10 6.85
N ASP A 22 40.86 14.13 7.62
CA ASP A 22 39.96 14.73 8.60
C ASP A 22 38.77 15.44 7.92
N GLU A 23 39.00 16.17 6.83
CA GLU A 23 37.92 16.78 6.03
C GLU A 23 37.00 15.73 5.39
N GLU A 24 37.55 14.63 4.90
CA GLU A 24 36.78 13.53 4.31
C GLU A 24 35.95 12.80 5.37
N ILE A 25 36.50 12.60 6.57
CA ILE A 25 35.78 12.06 7.73
C ILE A 25 34.63 13.00 8.16
N ILE A 26 34.87 14.31 8.20
CA ILE A 26 33.86 15.32 8.56
C ILE A 26 32.76 15.44 7.50
N LYS A 27 33.10 15.31 6.22
CA LYS A 27 32.13 15.33 5.10
C LYS A 27 31.44 13.98 4.89
N SER A 28 31.95 12.90 5.47
CA SER A 28 31.26 11.62 5.40
C SER A 28 29.89 11.75 6.07
N PRO A 29 28.78 11.44 5.37
CA PRO A 29 27.46 11.54 5.97
C PRO A 29 27.42 10.55 7.14
N ILE A 30 27.30 11.06 8.36
CA ILE A 30 27.11 10.25 9.57
C ILE A 30 25.89 9.36 9.30
N LYS A 31 26.14 8.08 9.02
CA LYS A 31 25.07 7.08 8.84
C LYS A 31 24.32 7.03 10.16
N LYS A 32 23.12 7.60 10.19
CA LYS A 32 22.24 7.50 11.36
C LYS A 32 22.12 6.02 11.73
N PRO A 33 22.34 5.65 13.00
CA PRO A 33 22.24 4.26 13.43
C PRO A 33 20.85 3.74 13.08
N ARG A 34 20.80 2.59 12.41
CA ARG A 34 19.55 1.95 12.02
C ARG A 34 18.79 1.55 13.29
N LEU A 35 17.59 2.08 13.46
CA LEU A 35 16.76 1.76 14.62
C LEU A 35 16.09 0.40 14.41
N ILE A 36 16.71 -0.65 14.93
CA ILE A 36 16.24 -2.06 14.80
C ILE A 36 14.78 -2.20 15.25
N PHE A 37 14.37 -1.46 16.29
CA PHE A 37 12.97 -1.44 16.75
C PHE A 37 11.97 -0.97 15.68
N LEU A 38 12.34 0.03 14.87
CA LEU A 38 11.46 0.49 13.78
C LEU A 38 11.37 -0.55 12.65
N ASP A 39 12.43 -1.32 12.42
CA ASP A 39 12.38 -2.44 11.47
C ASP A 39 11.44 -3.55 11.98
N ASN A 40 11.51 -3.91 13.27
CA ASN A 40 10.61 -4.89 13.87
C ASN A 40 9.15 -4.47 13.79
N ILE A 41 8.86 -3.20 14.07
CA ILE A 41 7.51 -2.64 13.89
C ILE A 41 7.05 -2.79 12.45
N ARG A 42 7.88 -2.43 11.48
CA ARG A 42 7.52 -2.54 10.04
C ARG A 42 7.23 -3.99 9.64
N ILE A 43 8.05 -4.93 10.10
CA ILE A 43 7.84 -6.37 9.86
C ILE A 43 6.52 -6.81 10.49
N PHE A 44 6.25 -6.42 11.74
CA PHE A 44 4.99 -6.73 12.42
C PHE A 44 3.78 -6.21 11.64
N PHE A 45 3.82 -4.96 11.17
CA PHE A 45 2.75 -4.42 10.32
C PHE A 45 2.59 -5.18 9.01
N ALA A 46 3.68 -5.58 8.35
CA ALA A 46 3.61 -6.36 7.12
C ALA A 46 2.93 -7.72 7.36
N ILE A 47 3.29 -8.40 8.46
CA ILE A 47 2.66 -9.66 8.88
C ILE A 47 1.16 -9.45 9.15
N LEU A 48 0.79 -8.38 9.86
CA LEU A 48 -0.61 -8.08 10.14
C LEU A 48 -1.43 -7.80 8.88
N VAL A 49 -0.86 -7.10 7.89
CA VAL A 49 -1.52 -6.87 6.59
C VAL A 49 -1.75 -8.19 5.86
N ILE A 50 -0.74 -9.07 5.80
CA ILE A 50 -0.88 -10.40 5.21
C ILE A 50 -1.97 -11.20 5.94
N PHE A 51 -1.97 -11.17 7.27
CA PHE A 51 -2.99 -11.84 8.08
C PHE A 51 -4.40 -11.34 7.77
N THR A 52 -4.61 -10.02 7.64
CA THR A 52 -5.91 -9.46 7.24
C THR A 52 -6.34 -9.96 5.87
N HIS A 53 -5.45 -10.02 4.88
CA HIS A 53 -5.77 -10.52 3.54
C HIS A 53 -6.14 -12.01 3.50
N ILE A 54 -5.42 -12.83 4.26
CA ILE A 54 -5.76 -14.25 4.43
C ILE A 54 -7.14 -14.36 5.07
N ARG A 55 -7.36 -13.63 6.16
CA ARG A 55 -8.62 -13.65 6.89
C ARG A 55 -9.82 -13.27 6.02
N VAL A 56 -9.75 -12.23 5.18
CA VAL A 56 -10.87 -11.87 4.29
C VAL A 56 -11.07 -12.88 3.15
N SER A 57 -10.00 -13.54 2.69
CA SER A 57 -10.08 -14.56 1.64
C SER A 57 -10.80 -15.82 2.12
N TYR A 58 -10.60 -16.22 3.38
CA TYR A 58 -11.22 -17.43 3.95
C TYR A 58 -12.49 -17.15 4.75
N GLY A 59 -12.56 -16.01 5.44
CA GLY A 59 -13.67 -15.64 6.32
C GLY A 59 -14.82 -14.87 5.66
N GLY A 60 -14.66 -14.44 4.40
CA GLY A 60 -15.76 -13.91 3.59
C GLY A 60 -16.30 -12.54 3.98
N GLU A 61 -15.47 -11.66 4.55
CA GLU A 61 -15.91 -10.31 4.95
C GLU A 61 -15.33 -9.20 4.06
N GLY A 62 -16.17 -8.25 3.68
CA GLY A 62 -15.81 -7.08 2.86
C GLY A 62 -15.88 -7.30 1.35
N SER A 63 -15.44 -6.31 0.57
CA SER A 63 -15.45 -6.34 -0.91
C SER A 63 -14.24 -7.06 -1.50
N TRP A 64 -13.94 -8.25 -0.98
CA TRP A 64 -12.81 -9.07 -1.45
C TRP A 64 -13.18 -9.87 -2.70
N TYR A 65 -12.18 -10.13 -3.55
CA TYR A 65 -12.41 -10.77 -4.85
C TYR A 65 -12.64 -12.27 -4.79
N TYR A 66 -12.00 -12.99 -3.87
CA TYR A 66 -12.11 -14.44 -3.81
C TYR A 66 -12.46 -14.89 -2.40
N ILE A 67 -13.60 -15.53 -2.24
CA ILE A 67 -14.06 -16.03 -0.94
C ILE A 67 -14.07 -17.56 -1.03
N SER A 68 -13.17 -18.20 -0.29
CA SER A 68 -12.95 -19.64 -0.42
C SER A 68 -14.17 -20.46 0.00
N ILE A 69 -14.90 -20.03 1.03
CA ILE A 69 -16.11 -20.71 1.52
C ILE A 69 -17.23 -20.80 0.47
N LEU A 70 -17.21 -19.95 -0.55
CA LEU A 70 -18.18 -19.98 -1.66
C LEU A 70 -17.76 -20.89 -2.82
N ASN A 71 -16.49 -21.29 -2.87
CA ASN A 71 -15.87 -21.87 -4.06
C ASN A 71 -15.23 -23.25 -3.82
N GLU A 72 -14.99 -23.63 -2.57
CA GLU A 72 -14.48 -24.96 -2.23
C GLU A 72 -15.61 -25.98 -2.14
N SER A 73 -15.52 -27.05 -2.92
CA SER A 73 -16.54 -28.11 -3.03
C SER A 73 -16.48 -29.15 -1.90
N ASN A 74 -15.45 -29.12 -1.07
CA ASN A 74 -15.35 -30.01 0.09
C ASN A 74 -16.09 -29.39 1.27
N PRO A 75 -16.88 -30.16 2.04
CA PRO A 75 -17.43 -29.67 3.29
C PRO A 75 -16.26 -29.40 4.24
N THR A 76 -15.89 -28.13 4.42
CA THR A 76 -15.12 -27.71 5.57
C THR A 76 -15.85 -28.19 6.82
N ASP A 77 -15.15 -28.89 7.69
CA ASP A 77 -15.74 -29.36 8.94
C ASP A 77 -16.30 -28.18 9.75
N THR A 78 -17.32 -28.45 10.57
CA THR A 78 -18.02 -27.42 11.35
C THR A 78 -17.07 -26.59 12.20
N PHE A 79 -15.98 -27.19 12.71
CA PHE A 79 -14.99 -26.48 13.51
C PHE A 79 -14.21 -25.46 12.66
N THR A 80 -13.76 -25.82 11.46
CA THR A 80 -13.10 -24.92 10.52
C THR A 80 -13.98 -23.73 10.13
N ILE A 81 -15.27 -23.97 9.86
CA ILE A 81 -16.23 -22.90 9.55
C ILE A 81 -16.37 -21.95 10.75
N ILE A 82 -16.60 -22.48 11.96
CA ILE A 82 -16.72 -21.67 13.18
C ILE A 82 -15.44 -20.86 13.42
N LEU A 83 -14.26 -21.47 13.24
CA LEU A 83 -12.98 -20.79 13.41
C LEU A 83 -12.84 -19.61 12.44
N PHE A 84 -13.11 -19.80 11.15
CA PHE A 84 -13.02 -18.72 10.17
C PHE A 84 -14.05 -17.60 10.41
N TYR A 85 -15.29 -17.94 10.79
CA TYR A 85 -16.30 -16.95 11.17
C TYR A 85 -15.89 -16.17 12.42
N MET A 86 -15.30 -16.83 13.41
CA MET A 86 -14.80 -16.18 14.61
C MET A 86 -13.65 -15.23 14.28
N ILE A 87 -12.67 -15.67 13.48
CA ILE A 87 -11.55 -14.83 13.03
C ILE A 87 -12.06 -13.66 12.16
N ALA A 88 -13.11 -13.88 11.35
CA ALA A 88 -13.81 -12.82 10.64
C ALA A 88 -14.43 -11.83 11.65
N ALA A 89 -15.29 -12.26 12.56
CA ALA A 89 -15.92 -11.37 13.53
C ALA A 89 -14.93 -10.51 14.33
N PHE A 90 -13.81 -11.08 14.80
CA PHE A 90 -12.80 -10.32 15.53
C PHE A 90 -11.90 -9.46 14.64
N GLY A 91 -11.69 -9.86 13.39
CA GLY A 91 -10.77 -9.15 12.51
C GLY A 91 -11.23 -7.72 12.16
N GLY A 92 -12.51 -7.37 12.33
CA GLY A 92 -13.00 -6.02 12.04
C GLY A 92 -12.40 -5.01 13.01
N ILE A 93 -12.24 -5.42 14.27
CA ILE A 93 -11.57 -4.63 15.32
C ILE A 93 -10.09 -4.49 14.99
N PHE A 94 -9.43 -5.56 14.54
CA PHE A 94 -8.04 -5.53 14.11
C PHE A 94 -7.83 -4.63 12.88
N GLN A 95 -8.67 -4.76 11.87
CA GLN A 95 -8.63 -3.94 10.65
C GLN A 95 -8.87 -2.47 10.97
N ALA A 96 -9.87 -2.15 11.80
CA ALA A 96 -10.14 -0.78 12.22
C ALA A 96 -8.98 -0.17 13.01
N SER A 97 -8.40 -0.93 13.95
CA SER A 97 -7.27 -0.48 14.77
C SER A 97 -6.00 -0.26 13.95
N LEU A 98 -5.68 -1.19 13.04
CA LEU A 98 -4.52 -1.08 12.15
C LEU A 98 -4.65 0.09 11.18
N MET A 99 -5.79 0.19 10.51
CA MET A 99 -6.04 1.27 9.55
C MET A 99 -6.05 2.63 10.26
N GLY A 100 -6.67 2.72 11.45
CA GLY A 100 -6.64 3.92 12.28
C GLY A 100 -5.22 4.38 12.62
N LEU A 101 -4.33 3.44 12.97
CA LEU A 101 -2.93 3.75 13.26
C LEU A 101 -2.16 4.20 11.99
N PHE A 102 -2.41 3.58 10.83
CA PHE A 102 -1.83 4.03 9.56
C PHE A 102 -2.29 5.43 9.17
N PHE A 103 -3.59 5.73 9.31
CA PHE A 103 -4.11 7.06 9.03
C PHE A 103 -3.61 8.10 10.02
N LEU A 104 -3.49 7.77 11.32
CA LEU A 104 -2.89 8.64 12.33
C LEU A 104 -1.45 8.99 11.96
N MET A 105 -0.64 8.00 11.60
CA MET A 105 0.74 8.21 11.19
C MET A 105 0.83 9.04 9.90
N GLY A 106 -0.04 8.79 8.93
CA GLY A 106 -0.13 9.58 7.70
C GLY A 106 -0.53 11.03 7.95
N ALA A 107 -1.50 11.27 8.83
CA ALA A 107 -1.96 12.59 9.23
C ALA A 107 -0.86 13.35 10.01
N TYR A 108 -0.15 12.69 10.93
CA TYR A 108 0.90 13.33 11.74
C TYR A 108 2.01 13.98 10.90
N PHE A 109 2.43 13.34 9.80
CA PHE A 109 3.48 13.89 8.92
C PHE A 109 2.96 14.86 7.85
N THR A 110 1.64 14.99 7.72
CA THR A 110 1.02 15.76 6.64
C THR A 110 1.18 17.28 6.78
N PRO A 111 0.92 17.91 7.95
CA PRO A 111 1.07 19.37 8.12
C PRO A 111 2.47 19.87 7.79
N LYS A 112 3.51 19.16 8.25
CA LYS A 112 4.91 19.53 7.96
C LYS A 112 5.27 19.47 6.48
N SER A 113 4.57 18.66 5.69
CA SER A 113 4.73 18.60 4.24
C SER A 113 3.93 19.70 3.55
N TYR A 114 2.76 20.02 4.08
CA TYR A 114 1.88 21.10 3.61
C TYR A 114 2.56 22.48 3.76
N ASP A 115 3.08 22.80 4.95
CA ASP A 115 3.73 24.09 5.24
C ASP A 115 4.95 24.36 4.36
N LYS A 116 5.65 23.31 3.93
CA LYS A 116 6.85 23.43 3.09
C LYS A 116 6.55 23.64 1.61
N LYS A 117 5.39 23.18 1.12
CA LYS A 117 5.08 23.09 -0.31
C LYS A 117 3.97 24.04 -0.75
N GLY A 118 3.14 24.52 0.18
CA GLY A 118 1.95 25.30 -0.12
C GLY A 118 0.83 24.46 -0.76
N VAL A 119 -0.37 25.04 -0.80
CA VAL A 119 -1.64 24.34 -1.11
C VAL A 119 -1.63 23.66 -2.48
N SER A 120 -1.27 24.40 -3.54
CA SER A 120 -1.37 23.92 -4.92
C SER A 120 -0.40 22.76 -5.23
N SER A 121 0.86 22.89 -4.80
CA SER A 121 1.89 21.87 -5.03
C SER A 121 1.60 20.59 -4.24
N PHE A 122 1.12 20.74 -3.00
CA PHE A 122 0.74 19.64 -2.14
C PHE A 122 -0.38 18.78 -2.75
N TRP A 123 -1.47 19.40 -3.22
CA TRP A 123 -2.59 18.69 -3.83
C TRP A 123 -2.24 18.05 -5.16
N LYS A 124 -1.51 18.76 -6.03
CA LYS A 124 -1.07 18.23 -7.32
C LYS A 124 -0.26 16.95 -7.14
N GLU A 125 0.73 16.96 -6.25
CA GLU A 125 1.52 15.74 -6.00
C GLU A 125 0.68 14.59 -5.44
N ARG A 126 -0.32 14.87 -4.59
CA ARG A 126 -1.17 13.83 -4.00
C ARG A 126 -2.11 13.21 -5.01
N ILE A 127 -2.78 14.02 -5.83
CA ILE A 127 -3.65 13.52 -6.89
C ILE A 127 -2.85 12.68 -7.89
N LEU A 128 -1.63 13.11 -8.25
CA LEU A 128 -0.77 12.33 -9.14
C LEU A 128 -0.29 11.02 -8.50
N ARG A 129 0.01 11.01 -7.20
CA ARG A 129 0.53 9.82 -6.50
C ARG A 129 -0.55 8.84 -6.04
N LEU A 130 -1.75 9.31 -5.73
CA LEU A 130 -2.84 8.50 -5.17
C LEU A 130 -4.02 8.42 -6.14
N GLY A 131 -4.46 9.56 -6.68
CA GLY A 131 -5.60 9.64 -7.59
C GLY A 131 -5.38 8.88 -8.90
N ILE A 132 -4.20 9.01 -9.54
CA ILE A 132 -3.89 8.25 -10.75
C ILE A 132 -3.92 6.73 -10.48
N PRO A 133 -3.23 6.18 -9.45
CA PRO A 133 -3.34 4.76 -9.14
C PRO A 133 -4.76 4.30 -8.82
N ILE A 134 -5.56 5.08 -8.08
CA ILE A 134 -6.97 4.76 -7.79
C ILE A 134 -7.76 4.67 -9.10
N LEU A 135 -7.64 5.68 -9.97
CA LEU A 135 -8.39 5.72 -11.23
C LEU A 135 -7.98 4.58 -12.15
N LEU A 136 -6.68 4.31 -12.28
CA LEU A 136 -6.15 3.19 -13.06
C LEU A 136 -6.70 1.85 -12.54
N TYR A 137 -6.74 1.69 -11.21
CA TYR A 137 -7.29 0.49 -10.60
C TYR A 137 -8.77 0.31 -10.92
N ILE A 138 -9.59 1.33 -10.70
CA ILE A 138 -11.04 1.29 -10.96
C ILE A 138 -11.32 1.06 -12.44
N MET A 139 -10.65 1.80 -13.33
CA MET A 139 -10.94 1.79 -14.76
C MET A 139 -10.42 0.55 -15.48
N VAL A 140 -9.35 -0.07 -15.00
CA VAL A 140 -8.65 -1.15 -15.72
C VAL A 140 -8.63 -2.43 -14.90
N PHE A 141 -8.00 -2.41 -13.74
CA PHE A 141 -7.75 -3.65 -13.00
C PHE A 141 -9.01 -4.27 -12.42
N ASN A 142 -9.86 -3.48 -11.77
CA ASN A 142 -11.08 -3.94 -11.14
C ASN A 142 -12.04 -4.67 -12.11
N PRO A 143 -12.41 -4.10 -13.30
CA PRO A 143 -13.28 -4.79 -14.24
C PRO A 143 -12.61 -6.02 -14.87
N ILE A 144 -11.30 -5.99 -15.11
CA ILE A 144 -10.56 -7.16 -15.62
C ILE A 144 -10.63 -8.29 -14.59
N ILE A 145 -10.37 -8.01 -13.31
CA ILE A 145 -10.39 -9.02 -12.26
C ILE A 145 -11.78 -9.64 -12.14
N TYR A 146 -12.85 -8.84 -12.08
CA TYR A 146 -14.21 -9.38 -12.01
C TYR A 146 -14.56 -10.26 -13.20
N TYR A 147 -14.16 -9.86 -14.41
CA TYR A 147 -14.42 -10.64 -15.61
C TYR A 147 -13.63 -11.96 -15.62
N LEU A 148 -12.36 -11.94 -15.22
CA LEU A 148 -11.53 -13.15 -15.11
C LEU A 148 -12.07 -14.13 -14.08
N LEU A 149 -12.58 -13.64 -12.94
CA LEU A 149 -13.18 -14.48 -11.91
C LEU A 149 -14.49 -15.12 -12.41
N ALA A 150 -15.34 -14.34 -13.08
CA ALA A 150 -16.55 -14.89 -13.68
C ALA A 150 -16.24 -15.95 -14.76
N ALA A 151 -15.31 -15.64 -15.66
CA ALA A 151 -14.85 -16.57 -16.70
C ALA A 151 -14.18 -17.83 -16.10
N GLY A 152 -13.53 -17.69 -14.94
CA GLY A 152 -12.93 -18.78 -14.19
C GLY A 152 -13.91 -19.62 -13.37
N GLY A 153 -15.22 -19.34 -13.42
CA GLY A 153 -16.22 -20.10 -12.67
C GLY A 153 -16.25 -19.80 -11.17
N ILE A 154 -15.75 -18.63 -10.75
CA ILE A 154 -15.65 -18.24 -9.34
C ILE A 154 -16.93 -17.52 -8.89
N GLU A 155 -17.60 -18.07 -7.88
CA GLU A 155 -18.76 -17.46 -7.23
C GLU A 155 -18.36 -16.28 -6.33
N PRO A 156 -19.19 -15.21 -6.27
CA PRO A 156 -20.51 -15.05 -6.88
C PRO A 156 -20.50 -14.54 -8.34
N TYR A 157 -19.32 -14.41 -8.95
CA TYR A 157 -19.16 -13.72 -10.25
C TYR A 157 -19.63 -14.56 -11.43
N SER A 158 -19.40 -15.87 -11.39
CA SER A 158 -19.87 -16.83 -12.40
C SER A 158 -21.39 -16.85 -12.55
N SER A 159 -22.11 -16.67 -11.45
CA SER A 159 -23.58 -16.59 -11.46
C SER A 159 -24.11 -15.20 -11.83
N SER A 160 -23.25 -14.19 -12.01
CA SER A 160 -23.69 -12.81 -12.29
C SER A 160 -24.15 -12.64 -13.75
N PRO A 161 -25.42 -12.25 -14.02
CA PRO A 161 -25.92 -12.07 -15.38
C PRO A 161 -25.10 -11.07 -16.20
N ASN A 162 -24.59 -10.02 -15.53
CA ASN A 162 -23.83 -8.94 -16.16
C ASN A 162 -22.42 -9.35 -16.59
N LEU A 163 -21.93 -10.52 -16.16
CA LEU A 163 -20.56 -11.00 -16.42
C LEU A 163 -20.52 -12.20 -17.38
N GLN A 164 -21.67 -12.68 -17.86
CA GLN A 164 -21.77 -13.85 -18.77
C GLN A 164 -21.54 -13.50 -20.26
N GLY A 165 -21.56 -12.21 -20.62
CA GLY A 165 -21.34 -11.73 -21.98
C GLY A 165 -19.88 -11.48 -22.34
N SER A 166 -19.66 -10.72 -23.40
CA SER A 166 -18.31 -10.27 -23.75
C SER A 166 -17.78 -9.24 -22.74
N PHE A 167 -16.46 -9.20 -22.54
CA PHE A 167 -15.82 -8.20 -21.67
C PHE A 167 -16.19 -6.77 -22.07
N ILE A 168 -16.31 -6.51 -23.38
CA ILE A 168 -16.62 -5.20 -23.92
C ILE A 168 -18.04 -4.78 -23.54
N GLU A 169 -19.03 -5.67 -23.67
CA GLU A 169 -20.41 -5.40 -23.25
C GLU A 169 -20.49 -5.13 -21.74
N TYR A 170 -19.80 -5.95 -20.93
CA TYR A 170 -19.69 -5.73 -19.50
C TYR A 170 -19.06 -4.37 -19.18
N TYR A 171 -17.97 -4.00 -19.85
CA TYR A 171 -17.28 -2.74 -19.60
C TYR A 171 -18.14 -1.53 -20.00
N LEU A 172 -18.74 -1.58 -21.20
CA LEU A 172 -19.61 -0.51 -21.69
C LEU A 172 -20.90 -0.37 -20.86
N SER A 173 -21.38 -1.45 -20.23
CA SER A 173 -22.53 -1.40 -19.32
C SER A 173 -22.33 -0.40 -18.16
N LYS A 174 -21.07 -0.16 -17.76
CA LYS A 174 -20.72 0.80 -16.71
C LYS A 174 -20.95 2.26 -17.12
N PHE A 175 -21.05 2.55 -18.40
CA PHE A 175 -21.22 3.91 -18.93
C PHE A 175 -22.64 4.18 -19.48
N GLN A 176 -23.53 3.19 -19.44
CA GLN A 176 -24.89 3.31 -20.00
C GLN A 176 -25.81 4.22 -19.18
N SER A 177 -25.59 4.31 -17.88
CA SER A 177 -26.39 5.17 -16.98
C SER A 177 -25.49 5.88 -15.98
N LEU A 178 -25.97 7.02 -15.47
CA LEU A 178 -25.27 7.75 -14.42
C LEU A 178 -25.12 6.90 -13.16
N GLU A 179 -26.14 6.10 -12.82
CA GLU A 179 -26.10 5.20 -11.67
C GLU A 179 -25.01 4.13 -11.81
N ASN A 180 -24.93 3.45 -12.96
CA ASN A 180 -23.90 2.45 -13.22
C ASN A 180 -22.50 3.06 -13.20
N PHE A 181 -22.37 4.27 -13.75
CA PHE A 181 -21.10 4.98 -13.81
C PHE A 181 -20.64 5.44 -12.42
N VAL A 182 -21.54 5.99 -11.62
CA VAL A 182 -21.25 6.36 -10.23
C VAL A 182 -20.93 5.11 -9.41
N GLY A 183 -21.72 4.05 -9.54
CA GLY A 183 -21.46 2.76 -8.89
C GLY A 183 -20.07 2.22 -9.25
N PHE A 184 -19.70 2.29 -10.53
CA PHE A 184 -18.38 1.90 -11.02
C PHE A 184 -17.26 2.74 -10.40
N LEU A 185 -17.39 4.07 -10.38
CA LEU A 185 -16.40 4.97 -9.78
C LEU A 185 -16.29 4.83 -8.26
N THR A 186 -17.36 4.41 -7.59
CA THR A 186 -17.36 4.19 -6.13
C THR A 186 -16.94 2.79 -5.71
N ASN A 187 -16.70 1.87 -6.65
CA ASN A 187 -16.22 0.53 -6.34
C ASN A 187 -14.71 0.53 -6.08
N PHE A 188 -14.33 1.06 -4.92
CA PHE A 188 -12.92 1.19 -4.54
C PHE A 188 -12.26 -0.15 -4.22
N SER A 189 -13.04 -1.21 -3.91
CA SER A 189 -12.55 -2.54 -3.52
C SER A 189 -11.30 -2.46 -2.62
N ILE A 190 -10.15 -2.99 -3.03
CA ILE A 190 -8.90 -2.98 -2.23
C ILE A 190 -8.32 -1.58 -2.00
N THR A 191 -8.65 -0.61 -2.86
CA THR A 191 -8.03 0.73 -2.86
C THR A 191 -8.75 1.73 -1.97
N TRP A 192 -9.79 1.33 -1.23
CA TRP A 192 -10.57 2.21 -0.36
C TRP A 192 -9.69 3.04 0.59
N PHE A 193 -8.60 2.48 1.12
CA PHE A 193 -7.70 3.18 2.03
C PHE A 193 -6.94 4.34 1.34
N LEU A 194 -6.67 4.26 0.03
CA LEU A 194 -6.05 5.34 -0.74
C LEU A 194 -7.00 6.53 -0.88
N VAL A 195 -8.30 6.27 -1.00
CA VAL A 195 -9.34 7.31 -1.03
C VAL A 195 -9.42 8.02 0.32
N VAL A 196 -9.41 7.26 1.42
CA VAL A 196 -9.37 7.82 2.77
C VAL A 196 -8.12 8.69 2.96
N LEU A 197 -6.95 8.21 2.52
CA LEU A 197 -5.71 9.00 2.55
C LEU A 197 -5.78 10.27 1.69
N LEU A 198 -6.48 10.23 0.55
CA LEU A 198 -6.65 11.41 -0.30
C LEU A 198 -7.54 12.45 0.38
N ILE A 199 -8.64 12.03 0.99
CA ILE A 199 -9.63 12.91 1.64
C ILE A 199 -9.12 13.48 2.96
N PHE A 200 -8.65 12.63 3.88
CA PHE A 200 -8.28 13.02 5.25
C PHE A 200 -6.83 13.51 5.38
N SER A 201 -6.23 13.93 4.28
CA SER A 201 -4.87 14.50 4.29
C SER A 201 -4.85 16.03 4.27
N VAL A 202 -5.92 16.65 4.74
CA VAL A 202 -6.05 18.09 5.00
C VAL A 202 -6.01 18.29 6.50
#